data_AF-A8DWK4-F1
#
_entry.id   AF-A8DWK4-F1
#
_cell.length_a   1.000
_cell.length_b   1.000
_cell.length_c   1.000
_cell.angle_alpha   90.00
_cell.angle_beta   90.00
_cell.angle_gamma   90.00
#
_symmetry.space_group_name_H-M   'P 1'
#
loop_
_entity.id
_entity.type
_entity.pdbx_description
1 polymer ?
#
loop_
_entity_poly.entity_id
_entity_poly.type
_entity_poly.pdbx_seq_one_letter_code
_entity_poly.pdbx_strand_id
1 'polypeptide(L)'
;MTHAAYKGEAPMIQELIGGQLQMCFSSALNTKPFIDSGKLKAIGVTGKERMEILPKLPTIHEQGVTDDAYAIYGWVAMGAPAGVPKEIVDQLYGHLREIAKDPKVLERTVGAGFMPLMNSPQAFRENYQRDMPIWKALTALRGDFMYTRNPASPARPTRRSVLALAAAPLLAGMAGGALAETGWPSKMLRLVVPFPAGGPTDTASRIVGQKLGERLKQTVVVENRPGASGSIAAVQVAKSPADGYTLMMLATPTLLAPHLYKKAGYDTVKDFTPVATVYDLPIVIVVNPTLLPDVTDLKSLIAHAKAQK
;
A
#
# COMPACT_ATOMS: atom_id res chain seq x y z
N MET A 1 26.14 -2.52 -2.85
CA MET A 1 24.82 -3.08 -2.47
C MET A 1 23.95 -3.23 -3.71
N THR A 2 23.27 -4.36 -3.87
CA THR A 2 22.37 -4.65 -5.00
C THR A 2 20.93 -4.69 -4.50
N HIS A 3 20.00 -4.08 -5.23
CA HIS A 3 18.58 -4.09 -4.89
C HIS A 3 17.86 -5.27 -5.55
N ALA A 4 17.19 -6.11 -4.75
CA ALA A 4 16.34 -7.20 -5.21
C ALA A 4 14.86 -6.85 -4.99
N ALA A 5 14.08 -6.80 -6.07
CA ALA A 5 12.66 -6.43 -6.00
C ALA A 5 11.75 -7.66 -5.88
N TYR A 6 10.80 -7.62 -4.95
CA TYR A 6 9.82 -8.69 -4.71
C TYR A 6 8.39 -8.23 -4.99
N LYS A 7 7.52 -9.20 -5.29
CA LYS A 7 6.08 -8.93 -5.51
C LYS A 7 5.30 -8.64 -4.22
N GLY A 8 5.90 -8.83 -3.05
CA GLY A 8 5.33 -8.57 -1.73
C GLY A 8 6.32 -8.93 -0.62
N GLU A 9 5.99 -8.58 0.63
CA GLU A 9 6.89 -8.78 1.78
C GLU A 9 7.09 -10.25 2.12
N ALA A 10 6.04 -11.07 2.09
CA ALA A 10 6.12 -12.48 2.46
C ALA A 10 7.24 -13.26 1.74
N PRO A 11 7.32 -13.29 0.39
CA PRO A 11 8.42 -13.98 -0.29
C PRO A 11 9.79 -13.35 -0.02
N MET A 12 9.87 -12.02 0.16
CA MET A 12 11.13 -11.35 0.52
C MET A 12 11.63 -11.78 1.90
N ILE A 13 10.74 -11.90 2.88
CA ILE A 13 11.10 -12.30 4.25
C ILE A 13 11.57 -13.75 4.28
N GLN A 14 10.97 -14.64 3.48
CA GLN A 14 11.45 -16.02 3.37
C GLN A 14 12.89 -16.09 2.86
N GLU A 15 13.22 -15.28 1.85
CA GLU A 15 14.59 -15.19 1.30
C GLU A 15 15.58 -14.55 2.28
N LEU A 16 15.13 -13.56 3.05
CA LEU A 16 15.92 -12.98 4.15
C LEU A 16 16.23 -14.01 5.22
N ILE A 17 15.22 -14.79 5.66
CA ILE A 17 15.41 -15.87 6.65
C ILE A 17 16.31 -16.97 6.09
N GLY A 18 16.12 -17.35 4.81
CA GLY A 18 16.89 -18.36 4.11
C GLY A 18 18.32 -17.94 3.74
N GLY A 19 18.74 -16.72 4.11
CA GLY A 19 20.10 -16.23 3.90
C GLY A 19 20.42 -15.83 2.46
N GLN A 20 19.41 -15.58 1.63
CA GLN A 20 19.59 -15.08 0.27
C GLN A 20 19.65 -13.54 0.23
N LEU A 21 19.10 -12.88 1.25
CA LEU A 21 19.21 -11.44 1.47
C LEU A 21 19.95 -11.17 2.78
N GLN A 22 20.77 -10.13 2.82
CA GLN A 22 21.44 -9.66 4.05
C GLN A 22 20.52 -8.75 4.88
N MET A 23 19.71 -7.93 4.20
CA MET A 23 18.81 -6.97 4.82
C MET A 23 17.56 -6.72 3.96
N CYS A 24 16.51 -6.18 4.58
CA CYS A 24 15.35 -5.67 3.88
C CYS A 24 14.72 -4.47 4.61
N PHE A 25 13.80 -3.81 3.92
CA PHE A 25 12.85 -2.86 4.50
C PHE A 25 11.48 -3.54 4.51
N SER A 26 10.84 -3.66 5.68
CA SER A 26 9.58 -4.39 5.81
C SER A 26 8.71 -3.84 6.94
N SER A 27 7.41 -4.08 6.87
CA SER A 27 6.49 -3.84 7.97
C SER A 27 6.81 -4.72 9.19
N ALA A 28 6.50 -4.21 10.39
CA ALA A 28 6.59 -4.97 11.63
C ALA A 28 5.58 -6.12 11.67
N LEU A 29 4.41 -5.98 11.01
CA LEU A 29 3.39 -7.02 10.88
C LEU A 29 4.00 -8.38 10.49
N ASN A 30 4.87 -8.36 9.47
CA ASN A 30 5.42 -9.58 8.90
C ASN A 30 6.78 -9.98 9.47
N THR A 31 7.49 -9.05 10.15
CA THR A 31 8.85 -9.32 10.64
C THR A 31 8.92 -9.55 12.14
N LYS A 32 7.99 -9.01 12.94
CA LYS A 32 8.02 -9.09 14.40
C LYS A 32 8.14 -10.52 14.94
N PRO A 33 7.40 -11.55 14.45
CA PRO A 33 7.56 -12.91 14.97
C PRO A 33 8.99 -13.48 14.78
N PHE A 34 9.68 -13.07 13.72
CA PHE A 34 11.05 -13.48 13.44
C PHE A 34 12.08 -12.67 14.22
N ILE A 35 11.75 -11.42 14.56
CA ILE A 35 12.53 -10.59 15.48
C ILE A 35 12.43 -11.14 16.90
N ASP A 36 11.22 -11.47 17.37
CA ASP A 36 10.98 -12.00 18.72
C ASP A 36 11.68 -13.34 18.93
N SER A 37 11.77 -14.18 17.89
CA SER A 37 12.48 -15.46 17.92
C SER A 37 14.00 -15.36 17.68
N GLY A 38 14.52 -14.16 17.43
CA GLY A 38 15.94 -13.92 17.15
C GLY A 38 16.42 -14.38 15.77
N LYS A 39 15.51 -14.89 14.91
CA LYS A 39 15.84 -15.29 13.53
C LYS A 39 16.22 -14.10 12.65
N LEU A 40 15.62 -12.94 12.91
CA LEU A 40 15.90 -11.68 12.26
C LEU A 40 16.16 -10.60 13.32
N LYS A 41 16.77 -9.49 12.91
CA LYS A 41 17.04 -8.36 13.79
C LYS A 41 16.59 -7.05 13.16
N ALA A 42 15.72 -6.32 13.85
CA ALA A 42 15.40 -4.95 13.48
C ALA A 42 16.46 -3.99 14.05
N ILE A 43 16.88 -3.02 13.24
CA ILE A 43 17.95 -2.06 13.61
C ILE A 43 17.52 -0.59 13.50
N GLY A 44 16.37 -0.32 12.89
CA GLY A 44 15.80 1.02 12.85
C GLY A 44 14.40 1.03 12.26
N VAL A 45 13.61 2.05 12.59
CA VAL A 45 12.29 2.31 11.98
C VAL A 45 12.24 3.71 11.37
N THR A 46 11.56 3.86 10.24
CA THR A 46 11.26 5.16 9.63
C THR A 46 10.32 5.98 10.52
N GLY A 47 10.40 7.30 10.42
CA GLY A 47 9.63 8.22 11.23
C GLY A 47 10.43 8.86 12.35
N LYS A 48 9.73 9.68 13.15
CA LYS A 48 10.31 10.39 14.30
C LYS A 48 9.95 9.77 15.65
N GLU A 49 9.01 8.83 15.65
CA GLU A 49 8.52 8.17 16.86
C GLU A 49 8.77 6.66 16.79
N ARG A 50 9.04 6.06 17.96
CA ARG A 50 9.20 4.61 18.06
C ARG A 50 7.85 3.92 17.97
N MET A 51 7.85 2.68 17.51
CA MET A 51 6.64 1.88 17.44
C MET A 51 6.26 1.36 18.82
N GLU A 52 4.97 1.43 19.18
CA GLU A 52 4.46 0.83 20.42
C GLU A 52 4.72 -0.68 20.51
N ILE A 53 4.61 -1.38 19.37
CA ILE A 53 4.84 -2.83 19.29
C ILE A 53 6.32 -3.24 19.29
N LEU A 54 7.23 -2.28 19.08
CA LEU A 54 8.69 -2.48 19.10
C LEU A 54 9.35 -1.32 19.87
N PRO A 55 9.06 -1.13 21.17
CA PRO A 55 9.41 0.10 21.90
C PRO A 55 10.92 0.26 22.12
N LYS A 56 11.66 -0.86 22.05
CA LYS A 56 13.13 -0.89 22.17
C LYS A 56 13.85 -0.54 20.87
N LEU A 57 13.15 -0.53 19.75
CA LEU A 57 13.74 -0.24 18.44
C LEU A 57 13.87 1.28 18.27
N PRO A 58 15.09 1.83 18.12
CA PRO A 58 15.25 3.25 17.82
C PRO A 58 14.75 3.58 16.42
N THR A 59 14.29 4.81 16.24
CA THR A 59 14.06 5.38 14.91
C THR A 59 15.39 5.58 14.18
N ILE A 60 15.33 5.67 12.85
CA ILE A 60 16.48 6.08 12.02
C ILE A 60 16.93 7.50 12.40
N HIS A 61 15.96 8.35 12.74
CA HIS A 61 16.20 9.74 13.16
C HIS A 61 16.99 9.83 14.47
N GLU A 62 16.64 9.04 15.50
CA GLU A 62 17.39 8.95 16.77
C GLU A 62 18.83 8.47 16.58
N GLN A 63 19.12 7.79 15.46
CA GLN A 63 20.46 7.30 15.12
C GLN A 63 21.29 8.31 14.32
N GLY A 64 20.79 9.54 14.16
CA GLY A 64 21.52 10.65 13.53
C GLY A 64 21.35 10.78 12.02
N VAL A 65 20.46 9.98 11.40
CA VAL A 65 20.09 10.12 9.98
C VAL A 65 18.76 10.85 9.91
N THR A 66 18.83 12.17 9.64
CA THR A 66 17.69 13.09 9.78
C THR A 66 17.11 13.55 8.45
N ASP A 67 17.49 12.94 7.32
CA ASP A 67 16.90 13.27 6.02
C ASP A 67 15.37 13.02 6.03
N ASP A 68 14.61 13.94 5.43
CA ASP A 68 13.14 13.87 5.37
C ASP A 68 12.64 12.53 4.80
N ALA A 69 13.41 11.94 3.89
CA ALA A 69 13.17 10.64 3.29
C ALA A 69 12.99 9.50 4.31
N TYR A 70 13.65 9.58 5.47
CA TYR A 70 13.55 8.61 6.55
C TYR A 70 12.64 9.06 7.69
N ALA A 71 12.28 10.35 7.72
CA ALA A 71 11.43 10.94 8.75
C ALA A 71 9.92 10.86 8.44
N ILE A 72 9.55 10.57 7.19
CA ILE A 72 8.16 10.36 6.78
C ILE A 72 7.71 8.91 6.97
N TYR A 73 6.48 8.72 7.42
CA TYR A 73 5.83 7.41 7.41
C TYR A 73 5.30 7.10 6.01
N GLY A 74 5.36 5.82 5.62
CA GLY A 74 4.57 5.39 4.47
C GLY A 74 3.09 5.42 4.88
N TRP A 75 2.27 6.25 4.26
CA TRP A 75 0.84 6.28 4.58
C TRP A 75 0.01 5.56 3.52
N VAL A 76 -1.15 5.07 3.94
CA VAL A 76 -2.09 4.38 3.05
C VAL A 76 -3.43 5.09 3.11
N ALA A 77 -3.94 5.44 1.93
CA ALA A 77 -5.19 6.15 1.77
C ALA A 77 -6.24 5.31 1.06
N MET A 78 -7.49 5.65 1.27
CA MET A 78 -8.63 5.14 0.53
C MET A 78 -9.06 6.20 -0.50
N GLY A 79 -9.22 5.76 -1.74
CA GLY A 79 -9.77 6.56 -2.83
C GLY A 79 -10.89 5.84 -3.55
N ALA A 80 -11.65 6.60 -4.34
CA ALA A 80 -12.69 6.09 -5.24
C ALA A 80 -12.41 6.62 -6.66
N PRO A 81 -13.09 6.12 -7.72
CA PRO A 81 -12.99 6.71 -9.05
C PRO A 81 -13.27 8.22 -9.03
N ALA A 82 -12.67 8.95 -9.97
CA ALA A 82 -12.96 10.38 -10.15
C ALA A 82 -14.45 10.63 -10.39
N GLY A 83 -14.99 11.69 -9.78
CA GLY A 83 -16.37 12.13 -9.99
C GLY A 83 -17.40 11.48 -9.07
N VAL A 84 -16.98 10.71 -8.05
CA VAL A 84 -17.93 10.21 -7.04
C VAL A 84 -18.58 11.41 -6.34
N PRO A 85 -19.93 11.45 -6.20
CA PRO A 85 -20.64 12.53 -5.55
C PRO A 85 -20.10 12.84 -4.15
N LYS A 86 -20.05 14.14 -3.82
CA LYS A 86 -19.48 14.60 -2.55
C LYS A 86 -20.22 14.01 -1.36
N GLU A 87 -21.54 13.87 -1.46
CA GLU A 87 -22.41 13.34 -0.42
C GLU A 87 -22.03 11.89 -0.07
N ILE A 88 -21.66 11.09 -1.07
CA ILE A 88 -21.20 9.72 -0.88
C ILE A 88 -19.82 9.70 -0.20
N VAL A 89 -18.91 10.57 -0.65
CA VAL A 89 -17.58 10.70 -0.02
C VAL A 89 -17.70 11.13 1.45
N ASP A 90 -18.57 12.09 1.73
CA ASP A 90 -18.84 12.58 3.08
C ASP A 90 -19.44 11.49 3.96
N GLN A 91 -20.37 10.69 3.43
CA GLN A 91 -20.94 9.55 4.15
C GLN A 91 -19.88 8.49 4.45
N LEU A 92 -19.09 8.07 3.45
CA LEU A 92 -17.96 7.14 3.62
C LEU A 92 -17.00 7.63 4.71
N TYR A 93 -16.55 8.88 4.60
CA TYR A 93 -15.67 9.47 5.59
C TYR A 93 -16.31 9.53 6.98
N GLY A 94 -17.61 9.87 7.05
CA GLY A 94 -18.40 9.83 8.28
C GLY A 94 -18.33 8.47 8.97
N HIS A 95 -18.46 7.37 8.22
CA HIS A 95 -18.30 6.02 8.78
C HIS A 95 -16.87 5.74 9.20
N LEU A 96 -15.86 6.10 8.40
CA LEU A 96 -14.44 5.89 8.72
C LEU A 96 -14.02 6.61 10.02
N ARG A 97 -14.52 7.82 10.26
CA ARG A 97 -14.26 8.54 11.53
C ARG A 97 -14.79 7.80 12.75
N GLU A 98 -15.96 7.17 12.63
CA GLU A 98 -16.53 6.40 13.74
C GLU A 98 -15.81 5.05 13.91
N ILE A 99 -15.33 4.46 12.81
CA ILE A 99 -14.50 3.25 12.84
C ILE A 99 -13.18 3.51 13.58
N ALA A 100 -12.60 4.70 13.41
CA ALA A 100 -11.37 5.11 14.08
C ALA A 100 -11.49 5.16 15.62
N LYS A 101 -12.72 5.28 16.14
CA LYS A 101 -13.01 5.32 17.58
C LYS A 101 -13.31 3.93 18.16
N ASP A 102 -13.49 2.91 17.32
CA ASP A 102 -13.83 1.56 17.78
C ASP A 102 -12.59 0.91 18.46
N PRO A 103 -12.67 0.56 19.76
CA PRO A 103 -11.52 0.01 20.48
C PRO A 103 -10.95 -1.27 19.86
N LYS A 104 -11.79 -2.12 19.27
CA LYS A 104 -11.34 -3.37 18.63
C LYS A 104 -10.61 -3.08 17.32
N VAL A 105 -11.01 -2.03 16.61
CA VAL A 105 -10.31 -1.57 15.40
C VAL A 105 -8.96 -0.99 15.78
N LEU A 106 -8.90 -0.14 16.81
CA LEU A 106 -7.66 0.42 17.32
C LEU A 106 -6.69 -0.68 17.76
N GLU A 107 -7.15 -1.62 18.59
CA GLU A 107 -6.36 -2.76 19.07
C GLU A 107 -5.79 -3.58 17.91
N ARG A 108 -6.61 -3.94 16.92
CA ARG A 108 -6.16 -4.74 15.77
C ARG A 108 -5.21 -3.97 14.86
N THR A 109 -5.43 -2.67 14.66
CA THR A 109 -4.58 -1.80 13.84
C THR A 109 -3.22 -1.58 14.50
N VAL A 110 -3.19 -1.25 15.79
CA VAL A 110 -1.95 -1.06 16.56
C VAL A 110 -1.20 -2.38 16.71
N GLY A 111 -1.91 -3.48 17.00
CA GLY A 111 -1.33 -4.82 17.09
C GLY A 111 -0.70 -5.30 15.77
N ALA A 112 -1.19 -4.80 14.64
CA ALA A 112 -0.59 -5.02 13.31
C ALA A 112 0.62 -4.10 13.03
N GLY A 113 0.95 -3.16 13.92
CA GLY A 113 2.05 -2.21 13.78
C GLY A 113 1.73 -0.98 12.95
N PHE A 114 0.45 -0.65 12.79
CA PHE A 114 -0.01 0.54 12.06
C PHE A 114 -0.38 1.64 13.04
N MET A 115 -0.26 2.91 12.63
CA MET A 115 -0.77 4.05 13.40
C MET A 115 -2.11 4.49 12.78
N PRO A 116 -3.25 4.32 13.48
CA PRO A 116 -4.55 4.67 12.95
C PRO A 116 -4.66 6.19 12.74
N LEU A 117 -5.15 6.59 11.56
CA LEU A 117 -5.38 8.00 11.24
C LEU A 117 -6.85 8.28 10.93
N MET A 118 -7.40 7.59 9.92
CA MET A 118 -8.74 7.82 9.36
C MET A 118 -9.07 9.32 9.21
N ASN A 119 -8.14 10.08 8.64
CA ASN A 119 -8.26 11.53 8.51
C ASN A 119 -9.12 11.92 7.28
N SER A 120 -9.33 13.22 7.08
CA SER A 120 -10.27 13.74 6.08
C SER A 120 -9.77 13.59 4.63
N PRO A 121 -10.68 13.64 3.62
CA PRO A 121 -10.30 13.78 2.22
C PRO A 121 -9.32 14.93 1.95
N GLN A 122 -9.45 16.02 2.72
CA GLN A 122 -8.56 17.17 2.65
C GLN A 122 -7.16 16.84 3.17
N ALA A 123 -7.07 16.18 4.32
CA ALA A 123 -5.80 15.74 4.89
C ALA A 123 -5.08 14.73 3.99
N PHE A 124 -5.80 13.86 3.26
CA PHE A 124 -5.19 13.04 2.21
C PHE A 124 -4.54 13.93 1.13
N ARG A 125 -5.25 14.92 0.57
CA ARG A 125 -4.64 15.82 -0.43
C ARG A 125 -3.40 16.54 0.11
N GLU A 126 -3.46 17.03 1.35
CA GLU A 126 -2.34 17.70 2.01
C GLU A 126 -1.15 16.76 2.21
N ASN A 127 -1.38 15.53 2.68
CA ASN A 127 -0.36 14.49 2.80
C ASN A 127 0.29 14.20 1.45
N TYR A 128 -0.50 14.07 0.38
CA TYR A 128 0.02 13.87 -0.97
C TYR A 128 0.89 15.03 -1.43
N GLN A 129 0.44 16.28 -1.25
CA GLN A 129 1.17 17.47 -1.65
C GLN A 129 2.47 17.66 -0.85
N ARG A 130 2.44 17.35 0.45
CA ARG A 130 3.60 17.43 1.34
C ARG A 130 4.68 16.40 0.99
N ASP A 131 4.29 15.14 0.79
CA ASP A 131 5.25 14.03 0.74
C ASP A 131 5.70 13.67 -0.70
N MET A 132 4.88 13.96 -1.71
CA MET A 132 5.22 13.66 -3.11
C MET A 132 6.51 14.32 -3.60
N PRO A 133 6.85 15.59 -3.26
CA PRO A 133 8.12 16.19 -3.64
C PRO A 133 9.33 15.43 -3.08
N ILE A 134 9.26 15.00 -1.82
CA ILE A 134 10.32 14.22 -1.15
C ILE A 134 10.52 12.90 -1.90
N TRP A 135 9.43 12.18 -2.17
CA TRP A 135 9.49 10.92 -2.90
C TRP A 135 10.01 11.09 -4.33
N LYS A 136 9.61 12.15 -5.05
CA LYS A 136 10.13 12.45 -6.39
C LYS A 136 11.64 12.71 -6.38
N ALA A 137 12.13 13.50 -5.42
CA ALA A 137 13.55 13.76 -5.28
C ALA A 137 14.34 12.45 -5.10
N LEU A 138 13.87 11.54 -4.25
CA LEU A 138 14.49 10.22 -4.06
C LEU A 138 14.56 9.38 -5.32
N THR A 139 13.61 9.53 -6.23
CA THR A 139 13.60 8.79 -7.50
C THR A 139 14.53 9.41 -8.54
N ALA A 140 14.71 10.73 -8.51
CA ALA A 140 15.63 11.45 -9.40
C ALA A 140 17.11 11.20 -9.04
N LEU A 141 17.42 11.02 -7.76
CA LEU A 141 18.76 10.65 -7.27
C LEU A 141 19.24 9.27 -7.74
N ARG A 142 18.36 8.43 -8.33
CA ARG A 142 18.68 7.07 -8.79
C ARG A 142 19.16 6.99 -10.24
N GLY A 143 19.49 8.11 -10.89
CA GLY A 143 19.94 8.15 -12.29
C GLY A 143 20.98 7.09 -12.69
N ASP A 144 21.79 6.61 -11.73
CA ASP A 144 22.89 5.67 -11.99
C ASP A 144 22.74 4.24 -11.40
N PHE A 145 21.62 3.92 -10.73
CA PHE A 145 21.37 2.56 -10.18
C PHE A 145 20.15 1.92 -10.86
N MET A 146 20.21 1.73 -12.18
CA MET A 146 19.20 0.95 -12.90
C MET A 146 19.35 -0.55 -12.62
N TYR A 147 18.35 -1.09 -11.93
CA TYR A 147 17.70 -2.39 -12.18
C TYR A 147 18.49 -3.38 -13.05
N THR A 148 19.42 -4.13 -12.46
CA THR A 148 19.82 -5.42 -13.04
C THR A 148 18.64 -6.37 -12.86
N ARG A 149 17.89 -6.64 -13.94
CA ARG A 149 16.99 -7.80 -14.01
C ARG A 149 17.79 -9.03 -13.59
N ASN A 150 17.38 -9.71 -12.51
CA ASN A 150 17.82 -11.07 -12.25
C ASN A 150 17.32 -11.96 -13.42
N PRO A 151 18.20 -12.61 -14.22
CA PRO A 151 17.78 -13.42 -15.34
C PRO A 151 17.59 -14.87 -14.88
N ALA A 152 16.43 -15.19 -14.29
CA ALA A 152 16.02 -16.58 -14.13
C ALA A 152 14.51 -16.70 -13.87
N SER A 153 13.72 -16.70 -14.94
CA SER A 153 12.46 -17.44 -15.02
C SER A 153 12.15 -17.70 -16.49
N PRO A 154 11.90 -18.96 -16.89
CA PRO A 154 11.70 -19.29 -18.30
C PRO A 154 10.41 -18.64 -18.80
N ALA A 155 10.54 -17.85 -19.87
CA ALA A 155 9.43 -17.25 -20.57
C ALA A 155 8.63 -18.34 -21.31
N ARG A 156 7.31 -18.43 -21.04
CA ARG A 156 6.38 -19.19 -21.89
C ARG A 156 5.92 -18.31 -23.06
N PRO A 157 5.77 -18.86 -24.27
CA PRO A 157 5.39 -18.08 -25.44
C PRO A 157 3.92 -17.67 -25.38
N THR A 158 3.65 -16.42 -25.73
CA THR A 158 2.31 -15.92 -26.02
C THR A 158 2.04 -16.09 -27.52
N ARG A 159 0.91 -16.70 -27.88
CA ARG A 159 0.37 -16.68 -29.24
C ARG A 159 -0.91 -15.85 -29.24
N ARG A 160 -0.77 -14.62 -29.72
CA ARG A 160 -1.79 -13.77 -30.35
C ARG A 160 -1.47 -13.84 -31.86
N SER A 161 -2.35 -13.92 -32.85
CA SER A 161 -3.80 -13.72 -33.05
C SER A 161 -4.14 -14.53 -34.33
N VAL A 162 -5.36 -14.78 -34.84
CA VAL A 162 -6.42 -13.91 -35.47
C VAL A 162 -7.46 -14.94 -36.04
N LEU A 163 -8.79 -14.83 -35.95
CA LEU A 163 -9.81 -14.20 -36.84
C LEU A 163 -11.20 -14.54 -36.21
N ALA A 164 -12.15 -13.62 -35.94
CA ALA A 164 -13.13 -12.93 -36.84
C ALA A 164 -14.06 -13.94 -37.59
N LEU A 165 -15.39 -13.83 -37.73
CA LEU A 165 -16.35 -12.71 -37.78
C LEU A 165 -17.80 -13.29 -37.92
N ALA A 166 -18.84 -12.67 -37.33
CA ALA A 166 -20.27 -12.58 -37.77
C ALA A 166 -21.15 -12.10 -36.57
N ALA A 167 -21.67 -10.85 -36.52
CA ALA A 167 -22.91 -10.30 -37.14
C ALA A 167 -24.19 -11.01 -36.65
N ALA A 168 -25.29 -10.42 -36.17
CA ALA A 168 -25.84 -9.05 -36.11
C ALA A 168 -27.02 -9.01 -35.07
N PRO A 169 -27.70 -7.87 -34.82
CA PRO A 169 -28.47 -7.58 -33.58
C PRO A 169 -30.00 -7.76 -33.68
N LEU A 170 -30.68 -7.90 -32.53
CA LEU A 170 -32.14 -7.77 -32.38
C LEU A 170 -32.52 -6.96 -31.12
N LEU A 171 -32.87 -5.71 -31.41
CA LEU A 171 -33.91 -4.83 -30.85
C LEU A 171 -34.53 -5.07 -29.44
N ALA A 172 -34.49 -3.95 -28.68
CA ALA A 172 -35.61 -3.24 -28.06
C ALA A 172 -36.37 -3.85 -26.86
N GLY A 173 -36.45 -3.02 -25.81
CA GLY A 173 -37.54 -3.03 -24.83
C GLY A 173 -37.15 -3.60 -23.48
N MET A 174 -36.78 -2.73 -22.54
CA MET A 174 -37.68 -2.34 -21.43
C MET A 174 -37.08 -1.12 -20.75
N ALA A 175 -37.75 0.02 -20.90
CA ALA A 175 -37.69 1.09 -19.94
C ALA A 175 -38.30 0.57 -18.63
N GLY A 176 -37.49 -0.07 -17.80
CA GLY A 176 -37.84 -0.34 -16.41
C GLY A 176 -37.59 0.95 -15.62
N GLY A 177 -38.64 1.53 -15.07
CA GLY A 177 -38.58 2.76 -14.30
C GLY A 177 -37.47 2.72 -13.26
N ALA A 178 -36.63 3.75 -13.27
CA ALA A 178 -35.78 4.07 -12.14
C ALA A 178 -36.71 4.46 -10.98
N LEU A 179 -37.14 3.48 -10.20
CA LEU A 179 -37.54 3.72 -8.82
C LEU A 179 -36.32 4.38 -8.16
N ALA A 180 -36.52 5.57 -7.62
CA ALA A 180 -35.51 6.29 -6.86
C ALA A 180 -34.82 5.33 -5.89
N GLU A 181 -33.50 5.15 -6.01
CA GLU A 181 -32.73 4.45 -4.99
C GLU A 181 -32.88 5.25 -3.70
N THR A 182 -33.70 4.74 -2.79
CA THR A 182 -33.82 5.25 -1.44
C THR A 182 -32.52 4.93 -0.70
N GLY A 183 -31.56 5.86 -0.78
CA GLY A 183 -30.34 5.91 0.02
C GLY A 183 -29.17 5.07 -0.48
N TRP A 184 -28.03 5.72 -0.70
CA TRP A 184 -26.74 5.04 -0.86
C TRP A 184 -26.18 4.63 0.52
N PRO A 185 -25.55 3.44 0.68
CA PRO A 185 -25.44 2.34 -0.29
C PRO A 185 -26.59 1.31 -0.18
N SER A 186 -27.03 0.78 -1.33
CA SER A 186 -28.09 -0.23 -1.48
C SER A 186 -27.55 -1.64 -1.80
N LYS A 187 -26.29 -1.75 -2.24
CA LYS A 187 -25.64 -3.00 -2.66
C LYS A 187 -24.22 -3.12 -2.07
N MET A 188 -23.60 -4.28 -2.28
CA MET A 188 -22.24 -4.54 -1.81
C MET A 188 -21.21 -3.55 -2.36
N LEU A 189 -20.23 -3.20 -1.53
CA LEU A 189 -19.07 -2.39 -1.92
C LEU A 189 -17.87 -3.29 -2.20
N ARG A 190 -16.99 -2.84 -3.10
CA ARG A 190 -15.73 -3.49 -3.44
C ARG A 190 -14.58 -2.61 -2.95
N LEU A 191 -13.71 -3.15 -2.10
CA LEU A 191 -12.48 -2.49 -1.67
C LEU A 191 -11.29 -3.19 -2.32
N VAL A 192 -10.72 -2.55 -3.34
CA VAL A 192 -9.61 -3.10 -4.12
C VAL A 192 -8.28 -2.81 -3.43
N VAL A 193 -7.48 -3.87 -3.25
CA VAL A 193 -6.14 -3.82 -2.69
C VAL A 193 -5.12 -4.10 -3.80
N PRO A 194 -4.23 -3.17 -4.17
CA PRO A 194 -3.27 -3.33 -5.27
C PRO A 194 -2.09 -4.28 -4.99
N PHE A 195 -2.13 -5.05 -3.91
CA PHE A 195 -1.03 -5.86 -3.39
C PHE A 195 -1.48 -7.28 -3.03
N PRO A 196 -0.55 -8.24 -2.90
CA PRO A 196 -0.88 -9.60 -2.51
C PRO A 196 -1.61 -9.68 -1.16
N ALA A 197 -2.42 -10.72 -0.99
CA ALA A 197 -3.10 -11.01 0.26
C ALA A 197 -2.09 -11.30 1.39
N GLY A 198 -2.47 -10.99 2.64
CA GLY A 198 -1.63 -11.16 3.83
C GLY A 198 -0.55 -10.09 4.03
N GLY A 199 -0.45 -9.11 3.12
CA GLY A 199 0.39 -7.93 3.31
C GLY A 199 -0.27 -6.84 4.18
N PRO A 200 0.47 -5.79 4.57
CA PRO A 200 -0.03 -4.76 5.47
C PRO A 200 -1.31 -4.07 4.95
N THR A 201 -1.36 -3.70 3.67
CA THR A 201 -2.55 -3.10 3.05
C THR A 201 -3.76 -4.03 3.04
N ASP A 202 -3.56 -5.33 2.83
CA ASP A 202 -4.64 -6.31 2.88
C ASP A 202 -5.21 -6.45 4.29
N THR A 203 -4.33 -6.61 5.29
CA THR A 203 -4.71 -6.71 6.70
C THR A 203 -5.52 -5.50 7.15
N ALA A 204 -5.05 -4.28 6.87
CA ALA A 204 -5.77 -3.06 7.20
C ALA A 204 -7.12 -2.96 6.47
N SER A 205 -7.17 -3.33 5.19
CA SER A 205 -8.41 -3.32 4.39
C SER A 205 -9.46 -4.27 4.95
N ARG A 206 -9.06 -5.43 5.47
CA ARG A 206 -9.98 -6.39 6.10
C ARG A 206 -10.51 -5.87 7.43
N ILE A 207 -9.66 -5.24 8.24
CA ILE A 207 -10.08 -4.62 9.51
C ILE A 207 -11.11 -3.50 9.25
N VAL A 208 -10.77 -2.57 8.37
CA VAL A 208 -11.64 -1.42 8.06
C VAL A 208 -12.87 -1.85 7.27
N GLY A 209 -12.71 -2.71 6.27
CA GLY A 209 -13.80 -3.19 5.41
C GLY A 209 -14.88 -3.94 6.19
N GLN A 210 -14.49 -4.80 7.14
CA GLN A 210 -15.43 -5.47 8.02
C GLN A 210 -16.29 -4.46 8.80
N LYS A 211 -15.64 -3.50 9.49
CA LYS A 211 -16.35 -2.52 10.30
C LYS A 211 -17.18 -1.54 9.46
N LEU A 212 -16.69 -1.18 8.28
CA LEU A 212 -17.42 -0.36 7.33
C LEU A 212 -18.69 -1.07 6.86
N GLY A 213 -18.61 -2.37 6.55
CA GLY A 213 -19.77 -3.16 6.19
C GLY A 213 -20.82 -3.25 7.30
N GLU A 214 -20.39 -3.48 8.55
CA GLU A 214 -21.28 -3.45 9.73
C GLU A 214 -22.04 -2.11 9.83
N ARG A 215 -21.32 -0.98 9.69
CA ARG A 215 -21.91 0.36 9.82
C ARG A 215 -22.83 0.73 8.65
N LEU A 216 -22.47 0.30 7.44
CA LEU A 216 -23.27 0.54 6.24
C LEU A 216 -24.44 -0.44 6.13
N LYS A 217 -24.46 -1.53 6.92
CA LYS A 217 -25.36 -2.66 6.75
C LYS A 217 -25.28 -3.25 5.32
N GLN A 218 -24.07 -3.26 4.76
CA GLN A 218 -23.76 -3.77 3.44
C GLN A 218 -22.51 -4.64 3.51
N THR A 219 -22.36 -5.58 2.57
CA THR A 219 -21.11 -6.34 2.46
C THR A 219 -20.02 -5.47 1.83
N VAL A 220 -18.82 -5.47 2.41
CA VAL A 220 -17.61 -4.90 1.80
C VAL A 220 -16.68 -6.05 1.42
N VAL A 221 -16.50 -6.27 0.12
CA VAL A 221 -15.64 -7.33 -0.42
C VAL A 221 -14.23 -6.77 -0.65
N VAL A 222 -13.24 -7.35 0.04
CA VAL A 222 -11.82 -7.00 -0.17
C VAL A 222 -11.24 -7.83 -1.30
N GLU A 223 -10.80 -7.19 -2.39
CA GLU A 223 -10.26 -7.84 -3.58
C GLU A 223 -8.78 -7.49 -3.79
N ASN A 224 -7.88 -8.48 -3.69
CA ASN A 224 -6.47 -8.30 -4.02
C ASN A 224 -6.22 -8.37 -5.52
N ARG A 225 -5.64 -7.32 -6.10
CA ARG A 225 -5.22 -7.24 -7.51
C ARG A 225 -3.77 -6.74 -7.63
N PRO A 226 -2.78 -7.60 -7.37
CA PRO A 226 -1.37 -7.22 -7.40
C PRO A 226 -0.83 -7.00 -8.81
N GLY A 227 0.18 -6.13 -8.92
CA GLY A 227 1.06 -6.04 -10.09
C GLY A 227 1.40 -4.61 -10.51
N ALA A 228 2.58 -4.45 -11.13
CA ALA A 228 3.12 -3.17 -11.62
C ALA A 228 3.03 -2.01 -10.59
N SER A 229 3.50 -2.25 -9.36
CA SER A 229 3.40 -1.31 -8.23
C SER A 229 1.97 -0.85 -7.92
N GLY A 230 0.96 -1.65 -8.26
CA GLY A 230 -0.46 -1.36 -8.09
C GLY A 230 -1.13 -0.71 -9.30
N SER A 231 -0.39 -0.43 -10.37
CA SER A 231 -0.93 0.22 -11.57
C SER A 231 -2.03 -0.60 -12.24
N ILE A 232 -1.96 -1.93 -12.19
CA ILE A 232 -3.00 -2.80 -12.78
C ILE A 232 -4.36 -2.54 -12.12
N ALA A 233 -4.39 -2.51 -10.79
CA ALA A 233 -5.60 -2.21 -10.04
C ALA A 233 -6.04 -0.75 -10.23
N ALA A 234 -5.09 0.20 -10.21
CA ALA A 234 -5.39 1.62 -10.35
C ALA A 234 -6.08 1.93 -11.68
N VAL A 235 -5.56 1.42 -12.80
CA VAL A 235 -6.17 1.60 -14.13
C VAL A 235 -7.57 1.01 -14.19
N GLN A 236 -7.81 -0.12 -13.54
CA GLN A 236 -9.12 -0.74 -13.51
C GLN A 236 -10.12 0.06 -12.67
N VAL A 237 -9.70 0.50 -11.48
CA VAL A 237 -10.57 1.26 -10.57
C VAL A 237 -10.88 2.63 -11.17
N ALA A 238 -9.90 3.34 -11.72
CA ALA A 238 -10.09 4.62 -12.40
C ALA A 238 -11.19 4.58 -13.49
N LYS A 239 -11.41 3.42 -14.12
CA LYS A 239 -12.43 3.21 -15.16
C LYS A 239 -13.76 2.67 -14.64
N SER A 240 -13.87 2.45 -13.33
CA SER A 240 -15.11 1.97 -12.72
C SER A 240 -16.13 3.12 -12.61
N PRO A 241 -17.44 2.82 -12.55
CA PRO A 241 -18.45 3.85 -12.34
C PRO A 241 -18.18 4.68 -11.09
N ALA A 242 -18.41 5.99 -11.19
CA ALA A 242 -18.28 6.93 -10.08
C ALA A 242 -19.50 6.89 -9.14
N ASP A 243 -20.01 5.70 -8.85
CA ASP A 243 -21.24 5.47 -8.06
C ASP A 243 -20.96 5.16 -6.58
N GLY A 244 -19.70 5.23 -6.16
CA GLY A 244 -19.27 5.01 -4.77
C GLY A 244 -19.14 3.56 -4.32
N TYR A 245 -19.45 2.58 -5.18
CA TYR A 245 -19.39 1.16 -4.79
C TYR A 245 -18.03 0.50 -5.05
N THR A 246 -17.12 1.19 -5.75
CA THR A 246 -15.75 0.73 -5.94
C THR A 246 -14.79 1.69 -5.24
N LEU A 247 -14.04 1.15 -4.29
CA LEU A 247 -13.02 1.85 -3.52
C LEU A 247 -11.68 1.16 -3.75
N MET A 248 -10.59 1.88 -3.50
CA MET A 248 -9.23 1.35 -3.62
C MET A 248 -8.34 1.88 -2.51
N MET A 249 -7.47 1.00 -2.01
CA MET A 249 -6.36 1.42 -1.16
C MET A 249 -5.18 1.88 -2.02
N LEU A 250 -4.65 3.05 -1.70
CA LEU A 250 -3.57 3.74 -2.38
C LEU A 250 -2.40 3.85 -1.39
N ALA A 251 -1.33 3.08 -1.62
CA ALA A 251 -0.09 3.18 -0.86
C ALA A 251 1.00 3.84 -1.72
N THR A 252 2.10 4.25 -1.10
CA THR A 252 3.23 4.95 -1.75
C THR A 252 3.68 4.35 -3.09
N PRO A 253 3.84 3.01 -3.27
CA PRO A 253 4.22 2.46 -4.58
C PRO A 253 3.23 2.77 -5.71
N THR A 254 1.93 2.80 -5.39
CA THR A 254 0.87 3.15 -6.35
C THR A 254 0.88 4.65 -6.59
N LEU A 255 0.92 5.47 -5.54
CA LEU A 255 0.98 6.93 -5.67
C LEU A 255 2.17 7.43 -6.50
N LEU A 256 3.30 6.72 -6.45
CA LEU A 256 4.52 7.06 -7.21
C LEU A 256 4.59 6.47 -8.62
N ALA A 257 3.85 5.40 -8.91
CA ALA A 257 3.98 4.70 -10.18
C ALA A 257 3.81 5.62 -11.41
N PRO A 258 2.86 6.58 -11.46
CA PRO A 258 2.75 7.53 -12.57
C PRO A 258 3.95 8.47 -12.73
N HIS A 259 4.68 8.73 -11.66
CA HIS A 259 5.87 9.58 -11.66
C HIS A 259 7.14 8.80 -12.00
N LEU A 260 7.10 7.47 -11.86
CA LEU A 260 8.21 6.55 -12.15
C LEU A 260 8.14 5.94 -13.54
N TYR A 261 6.94 5.61 -14.01
CA TYR A 261 6.72 4.86 -15.23
C TYR A 261 5.92 5.69 -16.23
N LYS A 262 6.52 5.97 -17.41
CA LYS A 262 5.86 6.67 -18.52
C LYS A 262 4.51 6.07 -18.94
N LYS A 263 4.27 4.79 -18.66
CA LYS A 263 3.06 4.04 -19.03
C LYS A 263 2.33 3.43 -17.82
N ALA A 264 2.30 4.14 -16.68
CA ALA A 264 1.51 3.69 -15.53
C ALA A 264 0.02 3.56 -15.87
N GLY A 265 -0.50 4.40 -16.78
CA GLY A 265 -1.84 4.28 -17.34
C GLY A 265 -2.95 5.00 -16.57
N TYR A 266 -2.60 5.79 -15.56
CA TYR A 266 -3.51 6.59 -14.74
C TYR A 266 -2.76 7.81 -14.16
N ASP A 267 -3.52 8.79 -13.68
CA ASP A 267 -3.08 9.96 -12.93
C ASP A 267 -3.71 9.93 -11.53
N THR A 268 -2.86 9.96 -10.50
CA THR A 268 -3.32 9.85 -9.11
C THR A 268 -4.29 10.95 -8.69
N VAL A 269 -4.13 12.16 -9.23
CA VAL A 269 -4.93 13.33 -8.83
C VAL A 269 -6.20 13.43 -9.68
N LYS A 270 -6.11 13.13 -10.98
CA LYS A 270 -7.24 13.27 -11.90
C LYS A 270 -8.20 12.10 -11.88
N ASP A 271 -7.70 10.88 -11.67
CA ASP A 271 -8.49 9.66 -11.83
C ASP A 271 -9.08 9.14 -10.51
N PHE A 272 -8.77 9.79 -9.38
CA PHE A 272 -9.21 9.36 -8.06
C PHE A 272 -9.79 10.49 -7.23
N THR A 273 -10.91 10.20 -6.57
CA THR A 273 -11.52 11.02 -5.52
C THR A 273 -10.97 10.58 -4.16
N PRO A 274 -10.32 11.47 -3.38
CA PRO A 274 -9.86 11.18 -2.02
C PRO A 274 -11.02 10.85 -1.07
N VAL A 275 -10.91 9.78 -0.28
CA VAL A 275 -11.88 9.42 0.77
C VAL A 275 -11.29 9.64 2.16
N ALA A 276 -10.11 9.10 2.46
CA ALA A 276 -9.42 9.29 3.75
C ALA A 276 -7.97 8.79 3.68
N THR A 277 -7.04 9.35 4.45
CA THR A 277 -5.84 8.59 4.85
C THR A 277 -6.23 7.66 6.00
N VAL A 278 -6.02 6.36 5.83
CA VAL A 278 -6.54 5.35 6.75
C VAL A 278 -5.57 5.10 7.90
N TYR A 279 -4.29 4.94 7.61
CA TYR A 279 -3.25 4.69 8.62
C TYR A 279 -1.86 5.04 8.09
N ASP A 280 -0.94 5.27 9.02
CA ASP A 280 0.50 5.29 8.77
C ASP A 280 1.10 3.90 8.98
N LEU A 281 2.07 3.57 8.14
CA LEU A 281 2.80 2.31 8.08
C LEU A 281 4.30 2.60 8.28
N PRO A 282 4.79 2.58 9.53
CA PRO A 282 6.22 2.59 9.79
C PRO A 282 6.90 1.37 9.14
N ILE A 283 8.04 1.61 8.50
CA ILE A 283 8.85 0.59 7.84
C ILE A 283 10.12 0.36 8.65
N VAL A 284 10.45 -0.91 8.85
CA VAL A 284 11.56 -1.36 9.69
C VAL A 284 12.71 -1.81 8.80
N ILE A 285 13.94 -1.41 9.15
CA ILE A 285 15.16 -1.99 8.60
C ILE A 285 15.44 -3.28 9.37
N VAL A 286 15.45 -4.40 8.65
CA VAL A 286 15.63 -5.73 9.22
C VAL A 286 16.83 -6.40 8.57
N VAL A 287 17.71 -7.01 9.37
CA VAL A 287 18.89 -7.73 8.94
C VAL A 287 18.82 -9.21 9.31
N ASN A 288 19.49 -10.04 8.53
CA ASN A 288 19.77 -11.42 8.90
C ASN A 288 21.01 -11.45 9.83
N PRO A 289 20.87 -11.77 11.13
CA PRO A 289 21.98 -11.71 12.08
C PRO A 289 23.04 -12.79 11.86
N THR A 290 22.74 -13.89 11.15
CA THR A 290 23.73 -14.91 10.78
C THR A 290 24.67 -14.40 9.70
N LEU A 291 24.13 -13.65 8.73
CA LEU A 291 24.94 -13.05 7.65
C LEU A 291 25.61 -11.74 8.07
N LEU A 292 25.00 -10.99 8.99
CA LEU A 292 25.48 -9.71 9.48
C LEU A 292 25.58 -9.70 11.02
N PRO A 293 26.48 -10.51 11.62
CA PRO A 293 26.57 -10.67 13.08
C PRO A 293 26.95 -9.37 13.79
N ASP A 294 27.78 -8.53 13.16
CA ASP A 294 28.28 -7.28 13.73
C ASP A 294 27.34 -6.09 13.54
N VAL A 295 26.24 -6.27 12.81
CA VAL A 295 25.28 -5.18 12.54
C VAL A 295 24.23 -5.14 13.66
N THR A 296 24.24 -4.04 14.41
CA THR A 296 23.36 -3.83 15.57
C THR A 296 22.52 -2.57 15.46
N ASP A 297 22.93 -1.65 14.59
CA ASP A 297 22.34 -0.32 14.39
C ASP A 297 22.62 0.17 12.96
N LEU A 298 22.10 1.34 12.62
CA LEU A 298 22.29 1.94 11.29
C LEU A 298 23.76 2.31 11.03
N LYS A 299 24.51 2.71 12.07
CA LYS A 299 25.93 3.10 11.93
C LYS A 299 26.79 1.91 11.51
N SER A 300 26.63 0.77 12.17
CA SER A 300 27.30 -0.49 11.84
C SER A 300 26.88 -1.03 10.48
N LEU A 301 25.59 -0.89 10.09
CA LEU A 301 25.15 -1.23 8.73
C LEU A 301 25.84 -0.36 7.66
N ILE A 302 25.90 0.96 7.86
CA ILE A 302 26.57 1.88 6.93
C ILE A 302 28.07 1.57 6.83
N ALA A 303 28.72 1.29 7.96
CA ALA A 303 30.12 0.89 8.00
C ALA A 303 30.35 -0.40 7.21
N HIS A 304 29.52 -1.43 7.44
CA HIS A 304 29.57 -2.68 6.69
C HIS A 304 29.40 -2.45 5.18
N ALA A 305 28.41 -1.65 4.77
CA ALA A 305 28.16 -1.35 3.36
C ALA A 305 29.31 -0.58 2.69
N LYS A 306 30.02 0.29 3.42
CA LYS A 306 31.18 1.02 2.90
C LYS A 306 32.41 0.13 2.75
N ALA A 307 32.58 -0.87 3.61
CA ALA A 307 33.69 -1.82 3.54
C ALA A 307 33.58 -2.82 2.38
N GLN A 308 32.36 -3.02 1.84
CA GLN A 308 32.09 -3.90 0.70
C GLN A 308 32.15 -3.18 -0.66
N LYS A 309 32.74 -1.98 -0.72
CA LYS A 309 32.94 -1.23 -1.97
C LYS A 309 34.17 -1.70 -2.74
#